data_AF-A0A415JX63-F1
#
_entry.id   AF-A0A415JX63-F1
#
_cell.length_a   1.000
_cell.length_b   1.000
_cell.length_c   1.000
_cell.angle_alpha   90.00
_cell.angle_beta   90.00
_cell.angle_gamma   90.00
#
_symmetry.space_group_name_H-M   'P 1'
#
loop_
_entity.id
_entity.type
_entity.pdbx_description
1 polymer ?
#
loop_
_entity_poly.entity_id
_entity_poly.type
_entity_poly.pdbx_seq_one_letter_code
_entity_poly.pdbx_strand_id
1 'polypeptide(L)'
;MEEKTKGIYKRNEGRWEARFRVGVNADGRARYRSVYAQTREEVIAKRQAAEAEILAAKTRKRPTEFNLLIIGAGTHGRDVYEIARSLHVFRKISFLDDSVQGENIIGRCSDLLKYRSQYPCAFVAIGDNKLRRRYAELLREYNFLIPSIVSPAANVSAMAQIGDGVAILPLARVGDAELGDFTIVASNGVVNSSAVLGKCCHVDCGAIVKKEARVKDGTWVKSGEILG
;
A
#
# COMPACT_ATOMS: atom_id res chain seq x y z
N MET A 1 52.34 -26.08 -6.70
CA MET A 1 52.16 -24.64 -6.97
C MET A 1 50.74 -24.27 -6.54
N GLU A 2 50.57 -23.56 -5.43
CA GLU A 2 49.24 -23.15 -4.96
C GLU A 2 48.62 -22.14 -5.93
N GLU A 3 47.42 -22.46 -6.39
CA GLU A 3 46.61 -21.61 -7.24
C GLU A 3 46.36 -20.27 -6.52
N LYS A 4 46.84 -19.15 -7.09
CA LYS A 4 46.62 -17.81 -6.56
C LYS A 4 45.15 -17.43 -6.73
N THR A 5 44.29 -17.84 -5.80
CA THR A 5 42.89 -17.42 -5.76
C THR A 5 42.83 -15.91 -5.52
N LYS A 6 42.32 -15.17 -6.51
CA LYS A 6 42.23 -13.70 -6.47
C LYS A 6 41.49 -13.24 -5.21
N GLY A 7 42.04 -12.23 -4.54
CA GLY A 7 41.45 -11.64 -3.32
C GLY A 7 41.75 -12.42 -2.03
N ILE A 8 42.61 -13.43 -2.05
CA ILE A 8 43.09 -14.15 -0.85
C ILE A 8 44.57 -13.81 -0.61
N TYR A 9 44.90 -13.39 0.61
CA TYR A 9 46.23 -12.90 0.98
C TYR A 9 46.70 -13.50 2.30
N LYS A 10 47.98 -13.90 2.39
CA LYS A 10 48.63 -14.23 3.66
C LYS A 10 49.27 -12.97 4.23
N ARG A 11 48.97 -12.63 5.50
CA ARG A 11 49.51 -11.46 6.21
C ARG A 11 50.78 -11.83 6.97
N ASN A 12 51.60 -10.82 7.30
CA ASN A 12 52.89 -11.00 7.97
C ASN A 12 52.76 -11.69 9.34
N GLU A 13 51.59 -11.59 9.98
CA GLU A 13 51.27 -12.22 11.26
C GLU A 13 50.76 -13.67 11.14
N GLY A 14 50.95 -14.32 9.98
CA GLY A 14 50.52 -15.70 9.72
C GLY A 14 49.03 -15.86 9.41
N ARG A 15 48.20 -14.86 9.67
CA ARG A 15 46.75 -14.84 9.37
C ARG A 15 46.48 -14.73 7.86
N TRP A 16 45.37 -15.34 7.43
CA TRP A 16 44.85 -15.20 6.07
C TRP A 16 43.74 -14.15 6.02
N GLU A 17 43.71 -13.37 4.94
CA GLU A 17 42.67 -12.40 4.62
C GLU A 17 42.02 -12.73 3.29
N ALA A 18 40.69 -12.65 3.24
CA ALA A 18 39.93 -12.67 2.01
C ALA A 18 39.20 -11.33 1.81
N ARG A 19 39.56 -10.60 0.75
CA ARG A 19 38.96 -9.31 0.35
C ARG A 19 38.05 -9.49 -0.87
N PHE A 20 36.82 -9.00 -0.77
CA PHE A 20 35.79 -9.17 -1.80
C PHE A 20 34.92 -7.91 -1.94
N ARG A 21 34.36 -7.71 -3.14
CA ARG A 21 33.57 -6.52 -3.48
C ARG A 21 32.15 -6.67 -2.94
N VAL A 22 31.67 -5.67 -2.21
CA VAL A 22 30.34 -5.68 -1.57
C VAL A 22 29.38 -4.66 -2.16
N GLY A 23 29.87 -3.68 -2.93
CA GLY A 23 29.01 -2.68 -3.56
C GLY A 23 29.78 -1.56 -4.26
N VAL A 24 29.11 -0.43 -4.43
CA VAL A 24 29.65 0.83 -4.94
C VAL A 24 29.16 1.94 -4.01
N ASN A 25 30.05 2.85 -3.64
CA ASN A 25 29.73 4.03 -2.85
C ASN A 25 28.99 5.07 -3.71
N ALA A 26 28.40 6.09 -3.07
CA ALA A 26 27.69 7.17 -3.77
C ALA A 26 28.59 7.96 -4.76
N ASP A 27 29.90 7.95 -4.52
CA ASP A 27 30.93 8.56 -5.37
C ASP A 27 31.38 7.66 -6.56
N GLY A 28 30.72 6.51 -6.77
CA GLY A 28 31.07 5.57 -7.83
C GLY A 28 32.25 4.64 -7.52
N ARG A 29 32.90 4.75 -6.35
CA ARG A 29 34.03 3.88 -5.99
C ARG A 29 33.56 2.52 -5.48
N ALA A 30 34.25 1.46 -5.89
CA ALA A 30 33.93 0.10 -5.45
C ALA A 30 34.18 -0.06 -3.94
N ARG A 31 33.16 -0.56 -3.22
CA ARG A 31 33.24 -0.86 -1.79
C ARG A 31 33.65 -2.31 -1.57
N TYR A 32 34.60 -2.54 -0.67
CA TYR A 32 35.13 -3.88 -0.36
C TYR A 32 34.95 -4.21 1.13
N ARG A 33 34.88 -5.50 1.44
CA ARG A 33 34.94 -6.05 2.81
C ARG A 33 36.06 -7.09 2.86
N SER A 34 36.63 -7.28 4.05
CA SER A 34 37.61 -8.32 4.32
C SER A 34 37.13 -9.24 5.44
N VAL A 35 37.48 -10.52 5.36
CA VAL A 35 37.34 -11.50 6.45
C VAL A 35 38.69 -12.15 6.72
N TYR A 36 38.89 -12.64 7.94
CA TYR A 36 40.18 -13.13 8.43
C TYR A 36 40.05 -14.52 9.05
N ALA A 37 41.10 -15.33 8.93
CA ALA A 37 41.18 -16.68 9.47
C ALA A 37 42.63 -17.13 9.72
N GLN A 38 42.80 -18.25 10.45
CA GLN A 38 44.14 -18.80 10.70
C GLN A 38 44.63 -19.68 9.57
N THR A 39 43.72 -20.32 8.82
CA THR A 39 44.05 -21.17 7.66
C THR A 39 43.49 -20.59 6.37
N ARG A 40 44.07 -21.02 5.24
CA ARG A 40 43.64 -20.60 3.90
C ARG A 40 42.24 -21.13 3.60
N GLU A 41 41.95 -22.36 3.99
CA GLU A 41 40.66 -23.02 3.81
C GLU A 41 39.57 -22.29 4.59
N GLU A 42 39.84 -21.93 5.85
CA GLU A 42 38.89 -21.24 6.70
C GLU A 42 38.56 -19.83 6.16
N VAL A 43 39.56 -19.10 5.65
CA VAL A 43 39.29 -17.76 5.09
C VAL A 43 38.46 -17.82 3.80
N ILE A 44 38.65 -18.86 2.99
CA ILE A 44 37.87 -19.09 1.77
C ILE A 44 36.42 -19.42 2.12
N ALA A 45 36.19 -20.32 3.09
CA ALA A 45 34.86 -20.65 3.58
C ALA A 45 34.14 -19.42 4.17
N LYS A 46 34.84 -18.62 4.98
CA LYS A 46 34.31 -17.35 5.51
C LYS A 46 33.95 -16.36 4.40
N ARG A 47 34.75 -16.26 3.34
CA ARG A 47 34.44 -15.42 2.17
C ARG A 47 33.18 -15.90 1.48
N GLN A 48 33.08 -17.19 1.18
CA GLN A 48 31.93 -17.78 0.49
C GLN A 48 30.64 -17.57 1.30
N ALA A 49 30.67 -17.81 2.61
CA ALA A 49 29.53 -17.55 3.49
C ALA A 49 29.11 -16.07 3.47
N ALA A 50 30.08 -15.15 3.52
CA ALA A 50 29.82 -13.71 3.45
C ALA A 50 29.26 -13.27 2.09
N GLU A 51 29.80 -13.79 0.99
CA GLU A 51 29.30 -13.51 -0.36
C GLU A 51 27.87 -14.05 -0.56
N ALA A 52 27.59 -15.24 -0.03
CA ALA A 52 26.25 -15.84 -0.03
C ALA A 52 25.24 -15.03 0.80
N GLU A 53 25.63 -14.55 1.99
CA GLU A 53 24.80 -13.68 2.83
C GLU A 53 24.46 -12.37 2.12
N ILE A 54 25.45 -11.73 1.48
CA ILE A 54 25.25 -10.49 0.71
C ILE A 54 24.34 -10.73 -0.50
N LEU A 55 24.51 -11.86 -1.19
CA LEU A 55 23.65 -12.24 -2.30
C LEU A 55 22.22 -12.45 -1.81
N ALA A 56 22.02 -13.19 -0.71
CA ALA A 56 20.73 -13.42 -0.07
C ALA A 56 20.07 -12.13 0.40
N ALA A 57 20.84 -11.16 0.93
CA ALA A 57 20.33 -9.84 1.32
C ALA A 57 19.91 -8.99 0.11
N LYS A 58 20.58 -9.12 -1.04
CA LYS A 58 20.19 -8.45 -2.30
C LYS A 58 18.96 -9.08 -2.95
N THR A 59 18.77 -10.39 -2.81
CA THR A 59 17.60 -11.12 -3.34
C THR A 59 16.43 -11.18 -2.36
N ARG A 60 16.63 -10.82 -1.09
CA ARG A 60 15.55 -10.59 -0.12
C ARG A 60 14.61 -9.53 -0.70
N LYS A 61 13.43 -9.96 -1.19
CA LYS A 61 12.30 -9.06 -1.39
C LYS A 61 12.15 -8.31 -0.07
N ARG A 62 12.33 -6.99 -0.09
CA ARG A 62 11.98 -6.13 1.06
C ARG A 62 10.60 -6.56 1.57
N PRO A 63 10.28 -6.40 2.87
CA PRO A 63 8.89 -6.49 3.31
C PRO A 63 8.06 -5.72 2.28
N THR A 64 7.03 -6.36 1.71
CA THR A 64 6.27 -5.77 0.60
C THR A 64 5.89 -4.37 1.03
N GLU A 65 6.52 -3.36 0.43
CA GLU A 65 6.25 -1.97 0.74
C GLU A 65 4.74 -1.79 0.58
N PHE A 66 4.07 -1.12 1.53
CA PHE A 66 2.65 -0.84 1.44
C PHE A 66 2.41 0.11 0.26
N ASN A 67 2.45 -0.42 -0.94
CA ASN A 67 2.17 0.29 -2.17
C ASN A 67 0.68 0.13 -2.47
N LEU A 68 0.04 1.24 -2.81
CA LEU A 68 -1.39 1.31 -3.04
C LEU A 68 -1.70 1.36 -4.53
N LEU A 69 -2.58 0.48 -4.97
CA LEU A 69 -3.17 0.51 -6.30
C LEU A 69 -4.62 1.01 -6.21
N ILE A 70 -4.92 2.12 -6.87
CA ILE A 70 -6.26 2.70 -6.88
C ILE A 70 -6.94 2.30 -8.20
N ILE A 71 -8.15 1.72 -8.12
CA ILE A 71 -8.97 1.38 -9.27
C ILE A 71 -9.94 2.54 -9.50
N GLY A 72 -9.78 3.24 -10.63
CA GLY A 72 -10.48 4.48 -10.96
C GLY A 72 -9.63 5.73 -10.72
N ALA A 73 -9.35 6.47 -11.79
CA ALA A 73 -8.61 7.74 -11.84
C ALA A 73 -9.51 8.95 -12.18
N GLY A 74 -10.82 8.78 -12.05
CA GLY A 74 -11.81 9.87 -12.09
C GLY A 74 -11.70 10.80 -10.87
N THR A 75 -12.68 11.69 -10.70
CA THR A 75 -12.67 12.72 -9.63
C THR A 75 -12.49 12.10 -8.23
N HIS A 76 -13.31 11.10 -7.90
CA HIS A 76 -13.18 10.38 -6.62
C HIS A 76 -11.82 9.69 -6.45
N GLY A 77 -11.26 9.14 -7.52
CA GLY A 77 -9.92 8.54 -7.52
C GLY A 77 -8.82 9.54 -7.18
N ARG A 78 -8.93 10.78 -7.68
CA ARG A 78 -8.00 11.86 -7.37
C ARG A 78 -8.12 12.28 -5.90
N ASP A 79 -9.33 12.41 -5.37
CA ASP A 79 -9.55 12.72 -3.94
C ASP A 79 -8.91 11.65 -3.04
N VAL A 80 -9.14 10.36 -3.37
CA VAL A 80 -8.54 9.23 -2.64
C VAL A 80 -7.01 9.27 -2.72
N TYR A 81 -6.45 9.57 -3.90
CA TYR A 81 -5.00 9.69 -4.09
C TYR A 81 -4.40 10.82 -3.26
N GLU A 82 -5.03 11.99 -3.23
CA GLU A 82 -4.57 13.13 -2.43
C GLU A 82 -4.55 12.79 -0.93
N ILE A 83 -5.62 12.16 -0.43
CA ILE A 83 -5.69 11.70 0.95
C ILE A 83 -4.60 10.67 1.22
N ALA A 84 -4.51 9.63 0.40
CA ALA A 84 -3.53 8.55 0.56
C ALA A 84 -2.08 9.07 0.52
N ARG A 85 -1.80 10.07 -0.31
CA ARG A 85 -0.50 10.78 -0.30
C ARG A 85 -0.26 11.53 1.00
N SER A 86 -1.25 12.25 1.52
CA SER A 86 -1.12 13.04 2.76
C SER A 86 -0.89 12.18 4.00
N LEU A 87 -1.34 10.91 3.97
CA LEU A 87 -1.14 9.97 5.07
C LEU A 87 0.33 9.52 5.20
N HIS A 88 1.13 9.63 4.13
CA HIS A 88 2.54 9.21 4.09
C HIS A 88 2.78 7.74 4.48
N VAL A 89 1.73 6.91 4.51
CA VAL A 89 1.80 5.46 4.79
C VAL A 89 2.22 4.68 3.55
N PHE A 90 1.77 5.13 2.37
CA PHE A 90 2.03 4.43 1.12
C PHE A 90 3.27 4.95 0.42
N ARG A 91 4.22 4.06 0.14
CA ARG A 91 5.48 4.45 -0.53
C ARG A 91 5.28 4.77 -2.00
N LYS A 92 4.43 4.00 -2.68
CA LYS A 92 4.04 4.23 -4.07
C LYS A 92 2.53 4.13 -4.19
N ILE A 93 1.95 5.06 -4.95
CA ILE A 93 0.52 5.08 -5.28
C ILE A 93 0.40 5.15 -6.80
N SER A 94 -0.42 4.29 -7.39
CA SER A 94 -0.66 4.26 -8.84
C SER A 94 -2.10 3.88 -9.13
N PHE A 95 -2.55 4.18 -10.35
CA PHE A 95 -3.92 3.98 -10.79
C PHE A 95 -4.04 2.88 -11.85
N LEU A 96 -5.19 2.23 -11.86
CA LEU A 96 -5.74 1.53 -13.03
C LEU A 96 -7.03 2.22 -13.46
N ASP A 97 -7.17 2.51 -14.75
CA ASP A 97 -8.39 3.11 -15.31
C ASP A 97 -8.58 2.69 -16.77
N ASP A 98 -9.84 2.51 -17.19
CA ASP A 98 -10.17 2.08 -18.55
C ASP A 98 -10.49 3.25 -19.50
N SER A 99 -10.82 4.42 -18.95
CA SER A 99 -11.38 5.58 -19.67
C SER A 99 -10.52 6.83 -19.59
N VAL A 100 -9.69 6.96 -18.55
CA VAL A 100 -8.87 8.14 -18.28
C VAL A 100 -7.40 7.84 -18.58
N GLN A 101 -6.71 8.81 -19.19
CA GLN A 101 -5.26 8.82 -19.33
C GLN A 101 -4.66 9.89 -18.41
N GLY A 102 -3.44 9.66 -17.93
CA GLY A 102 -2.79 10.60 -17.03
C GLY A 102 -1.54 10.02 -16.36
N GLU A 103 -0.88 10.88 -15.60
CA GLU A 103 0.27 10.50 -14.79
C GLU A 103 -0.14 9.49 -13.70
N ASN A 104 0.75 8.57 -13.38
CA ASN A 104 0.53 7.48 -12.41
C ASN A 104 -0.50 6.41 -12.81
N ILE A 105 -1.16 6.51 -13.98
CA ILE A 105 -1.99 5.42 -14.53
C ILE A 105 -1.07 4.39 -15.19
N ILE A 106 -1.02 3.18 -14.64
CA ILE A 106 -0.06 2.15 -15.04
C ILE A 106 -0.68 1.01 -15.86
N GLY A 107 -1.99 1.05 -16.11
CA GLY A 107 -2.69 0.01 -16.86
C GLY A 107 -4.19 0.16 -16.80
N ARG A 108 -4.88 -0.83 -17.37
CA ARG A 108 -6.34 -0.95 -17.36
C ARG A 108 -6.82 -1.63 -16.09
N CYS A 109 -8.10 -1.50 -15.76
CA CYS A 109 -8.66 -2.18 -14.58
C CYS A 109 -8.54 -3.70 -14.68
N SER A 110 -8.53 -4.26 -15.90
CA SER A 110 -8.30 -5.69 -16.14
C SER A 110 -6.89 -6.17 -15.76
N ASP A 111 -5.91 -5.26 -15.62
CA ASP A 111 -4.53 -5.59 -15.25
C ASP A 111 -4.35 -5.74 -13.72
N LEU A 112 -5.44 -5.71 -12.94
CA LEU A 112 -5.40 -5.73 -11.48
C LEU A 112 -4.49 -6.82 -10.89
N LEU A 113 -4.68 -8.07 -11.30
CA LEU A 113 -3.89 -9.21 -10.79
C LEU A 113 -2.39 -9.10 -11.16
N LYS A 114 -2.07 -8.56 -12.34
CA LYS A 114 -0.68 -8.38 -12.81
C LYS A 114 0.14 -7.54 -11.83
N TYR A 115 -0.49 -6.56 -11.17
CA TYR A 115 0.18 -5.63 -10.27
C TYR A 115 0.15 -6.04 -8.79
N ARG A 116 -0.59 -7.10 -8.41
CA ARG A 116 -0.74 -7.56 -7.02
C ARG A 116 0.58 -7.80 -6.28
N SER A 117 1.61 -8.28 -6.96
CA SER A 117 2.92 -8.54 -6.35
C SER A 117 3.70 -7.27 -6.01
N GLN A 118 3.48 -6.18 -6.74
CA GLN A 118 4.13 -4.89 -6.55
C GLN A 118 3.33 -3.95 -5.64
N TYR A 119 2.00 -4.10 -5.66
CA TYR A 119 1.04 -3.33 -4.88
C TYR A 119 0.22 -4.31 -4.01
N PRO A 120 0.65 -4.55 -2.77
CA PRO A 120 -0.10 -5.43 -1.88
C PRO A 120 -1.42 -4.82 -1.41
N CYS A 121 -1.53 -3.48 -1.41
CA CYS A 121 -2.75 -2.76 -1.06
C CYS A 121 -3.50 -2.31 -2.31
N ALA A 122 -4.83 -2.35 -2.27
CA ALA A 122 -5.66 -1.78 -3.33
C ALA A 122 -6.95 -1.14 -2.80
N PHE A 123 -7.43 -0.13 -3.52
CA PHE A 123 -8.62 0.64 -3.16
C PHE A 123 -9.50 0.87 -4.40
N VAL A 124 -10.81 0.69 -4.27
CA VAL A 124 -11.77 0.89 -5.37
C VAL A 124 -12.36 2.30 -5.30
N ALA A 125 -11.82 3.23 -6.07
CA ALA A 125 -12.28 4.62 -6.14
C ALA A 125 -13.27 4.85 -7.30
N ILE A 126 -14.37 4.08 -7.29
CA ILE A 126 -15.43 4.14 -8.30
C ILE A 126 -16.74 4.55 -7.65
N GLY A 127 -17.37 5.62 -8.14
CA GLY A 127 -18.63 6.14 -7.60
C GLY A 127 -19.83 5.22 -7.86
N ASP A 128 -19.88 4.53 -9.00
CA ASP A 128 -20.93 3.56 -9.32
C ASP A 128 -20.89 2.35 -8.37
N ASN A 129 -22.00 2.12 -7.65
CA ASN A 129 -22.06 1.11 -6.59
C ASN A 129 -21.93 -0.33 -7.15
N LYS A 130 -22.42 -0.61 -8.36
CA LYS A 130 -22.35 -1.95 -8.96
C LYS A 130 -20.92 -2.28 -9.36
N LEU A 131 -20.24 -1.36 -10.05
CA LEU A 131 -18.84 -1.49 -10.42
C LEU A 131 -17.94 -1.54 -9.19
N ARG A 132 -18.20 -0.69 -8.19
CA ARG A 132 -17.45 -0.71 -6.93
C ARG A 132 -17.53 -2.07 -6.23
N ARG A 133 -18.73 -2.66 -6.17
CA ARG A 133 -18.95 -4.02 -5.62
C ARG A 133 -18.21 -5.09 -6.42
N ARG A 134 -18.28 -5.04 -7.76
CA ARG A 134 -17.57 -5.99 -8.62
C ARG A 134 -16.06 -5.99 -8.37
N TYR A 135 -15.44 -4.80 -8.32
CA TYR A 135 -14.01 -4.71 -8.06
C TYR A 135 -13.65 -5.05 -6.62
N ALA A 136 -14.53 -4.76 -5.65
CA ALA A 136 -14.37 -5.21 -4.27
C ALA A 136 -14.25 -6.74 -4.15
N GLU A 137 -15.09 -7.47 -4.89
CA GLU A 137 -15.02 -8.94 -4.96
C GLU A 137 -13.70 -9.42 -5.56
N LEU A 138 -13.25 -8.80 -6.66
CA LEU A 138 -11.95 -9.12 -7.27
C LEU A 138 -10.76 -8.82 -6.35
N LEU A 139 -10.81 -7.73 -5.57
CA LEU A 139 -9.77 -7.43 -4.59
C LEU A 139 -9.65 -8.54 -3.54
N ARG A 140 -10.78 -9.06 -3.06
CA ARG A 140 -10.82 -10.17 -2.11
C ARG A 140 -10.35 -11.48 -2.74
N GLU A 141 -10.82 -11.80 -3.93
CA GLU A 141 -10.41 -12.99 -4.69
C GLU A 141 -8.89 -13.02 -4.90
N TYR A 142 -8.29 -11.88 -5.20
CA TYR A 142 -6.84 -11.74 -5.41
C TYR A 142 -6.05 -11.46 -4.13
N ASN A 143 -6.69 -11.61 -2.96
CA ASN A 143 -6.10 -11.44 -1.63
C ASN A 143 -5.34 -10.11 -1.48
N PHE A 144 -5.85 -9.01 -2.02
CA PHE A 144 -5.30 -7.69 -1.73
C PHE A 144 -5.56 -7.31 -0.26
N LEU A 145 -4.68 -6.49 0.29
CA LEU A 145 -5.00 -5.73 1.50
C LEU A 145 -5.88 -4.55 1.08
N ILE A 146 -7.03 -4.37 1.73
CA ILE A 146 -8.04 -3.39 1.32
C ILE A 146 -8.16 -2.32 2.42
N PRO A 147 -7.25 -1.32 2.45
CA PRO A 147 -7.30 -0.29 3.48
C PRO A 147 -8.53 0.60 3.30
N SER A 148 -9.06 1.10 4.41
CA SER A 148 -9.97 2.24 4.39
C SER A 148 -9.18 3.54 4.37
N ILE A 149 -9.60 4.49 3.53
CA ILE A 149 -8.91 5.75 3.30
C ILE A 149 -9.71 6.85 4.00
N VAL A 150 -9.16 7.32 5.11
CA VAL A 150 -9.78 8.35 5.95
C VAL A 150 -8.95 9.62 5.87
N SER A 151 -9.58 10.71 5.46
CA SER A 151 -8.94 12.02 5.43
C SER A 151 -8.54 12.46 6.84
N PRO A 152 -7.30 12.97 7.06
CA PRO A 152 -6.93 13.62 8.31
C PRO A 152 -7.81 14.83 8.67
N ALA A 153 -8.52 15.40 7.67
CA ALA A 153 -9.45 16.51 7.86
C ALA A 153 -10.90 16.06 8.15
N ALA A 154 -11.17 14.76 8.29
CA ALA A 154 -12.48 14.26 8.70
C ALA A 154 -12.60 14.20 10.24
N ASN A 155 -13.81 14.40 10.76
CA ASN A 155 -14.13 14.19 12.17
C ASN A 155 -14.77 12.82 12.36
N VAL A 156 -13.99 11.84 12.80
CA VAL A 156 -14.44 10.46 12.99
C VAL A 156 -14.38 10.10 14.47
N SER A 157 -15.50 9.60 15.01
CA SER A 157 -15.54 9.08 16.37
C SER A 157 -14.55 7.94 16.55
N ALA A 158 -13.86 7.92 17.70
CA ALA A 158 -13.00 6.79 18.06
C ALA A 158 -13.78 5.47 18.27
N MET A 159 -15.11 5.55 18.40
CA MET A 159 -16.01 4.40 18.53
C MET A 159 -16.65 3.98 17.20
N ALA A 160 -16.36 4.67 16.10
CA ALA A 160 -16.89 4.30 14.79
C ALA A 160 -16.33 2.93 14.36
N GLN A 161 -17.20 2.08 13.81
CA GLN A 161 -16.80 0.83 13.19
C GLN A 161 -16.73 1.04 11.69
N ILE A 162 -15.54 0.87 11.10
CA ILE A 162 -15.29 1.15 9.68
C ILE A 162 -14.89 -0.15 9.00
N GLY A 163 -15.71 -0.61 8.05
CA GLY A 163 -15.42 -1.78 7.22
C GLY A 163 -14.28 -1.54 6.22
N ASP A 164 -13.98 -2.56 5.42
CA ASP A 164 -12.88 -2.51 4.44
C ASP A 164 -13.18 -1.57 3.27
N GLY A 165 -12.15 -0.90 2.73
CA GLY A 165 -12.28 -0.10 1.52
C GLY A 165 -13.22 1.11 1.63
N VAL A 166 -13.52 1.56 2.84
CA VAL A 166 -14.34 2.75 3.09
C VAL A 166 -13.53 4.00 2.76
N ALA A 167 -14.15 4.97 2.08
CA ALA A 167 -13.61 6.31 1.88
C ALA A 167 -14.34 7.31 2.77
N ILE A 168 -13.59 8.07 3.58
CA ILE A 168 -14.10 9.21 4.35
C ILE A 168 -13.32 10.45 3.91
N LEU A 169 -13.99 11.31 3.14
CA LEU A 169 -13.37 12.48 2.50
C LEU A 169 -13.26 13.67 3.48
N PRO A 170 -12.51 14.75 3.13
CA PRO A 170 -12.30 15.89 4.03
C PRO A 170 -13.60 16.49 4.56
N LEU A 171 -13.58 16.97 5.81
CA LEU A 171 -14.72 17.63 6.49
C LEU A 171 -15.96 16.75 6.69
N ALA A 172 -15.91 15.46 6.33
CA ALA A 172 -16.95 14.52 6.69
C ALA A 172 -17.00 14.32 8.23
N ARG A 173 -18.20 14.10 8.77
CA ARG A 173 -18.42 13.74 10.17
C ARG A 173 -18.97 12.32 10.26
N VAL A 174 -18.36 11.47 11.07
CA VAL A 174 -18.86 10.13 11.38
C VAL A 174 -18.90 9.97 12.89
N GLY A 175 -20.11 9.79 13.45
CA GLY A 175 -20.33 9.47 14.87
C GLY A 175 -19.88 8.06 15.24
N ASP A 176 -20.28 7.58 16.42
CA ASP A 176 -20.23 6.16 16.83
C ASP A 176 -21.17 5.30 15.97
N ALA A 177 -20.91 5.27 14.67
CA ALA A 177 -21.70 4.62 13.64
C ALA A 177 -20.97 3.41 13.05
N GLU A 178 -21.73 2.54 12.39
CA GLU A 178 -21.20 1.39 11.66
C GLU A 178 -21.25 1.67 10.16
N LEU A 179 -20.10 1.64 9.50
CA LEU A 179 -19.97 1.80 8.05
C LEU A 179 -19.59 0.46 7.41
N GLY A 180 -20.51 -0.11 6.64
CA GLY A 180 -20.25 -1.32 5.87
C GLY A 180 -19.21 -1.11 4.78
N ASP A 181 -18.55 -2.20 4.39
CA ASP A 181 -17.43 -2.20 3.42
C ASP A 181 -17.73 -1.39 2.15
N PHE A 182 -16.70 -0.72 1.62
CA PHE A 182 -16.74 0.07 0.39
C PHE A 182 -17.77 1.21 0.41
N THR A 183 -18.19 1.65 1.59
CA THR A 183 -19.00 2.86 1.74
C THR A 183 -18.16 4.11 1.47
N ILE A 184 -18.78 5.11 0.85
CA ILE A 184 -18.19 6.43 0.62
C ILE A 184 -18.96 7.43 1.50
N VAL A 185 -18.24 8.16 2.33
CA VAL A 185 -18.73 9.39 2.97
C VAL A 185 -17.98 10.54 2.32
N ALA A 186 -18.67 11.24 1.43
CA ALA A 186 -18.11 12.34 0.66
C ALA A 186 -17.89 13.58 1.53
N SER A 187 -17.24 14.60 0.95
CA SER A 187 -16.86 15.80 1.69
C SER A 187 -18.08 16.50 2.30
N ASN A 188 -17.98 16.90 3.57
CA ASN A 188 -19.10 17.45 4.35
C ASN A 188 -20.30 16.50 4.54
N GLY A 189 -20.21 15.22 4.16
CA GLY A 189 -21.22 14.23 4.50
C GLY A 189 -21.25 13.96 6.01
N VAL A 190 -22.44 13.82 6.57
CA VAL A 190 -22.64 13.59 8.01
C VAL A 190 -23.32 12.26 8.25
N VAL A 191 -22.65 11.37 8.98
CA VAL A 191 -23.24 10.17 9.55
C VAL A 191 -23.33 10.36 11.07
N ASN A 192 -24.55 10.53 11.57
CA ASN A 192 -24.76 10.77 13.00
C ASN A 192 -24.60 9.50 13.85
N SER A 193 -24.55 9.71 15.16
CA SER A 193 -24.38 8.67 16.18
C SER A 193 -25.33 7.49 16.02
N SER A 194 -24.78 6.30 16.26
CA SER A 194 -25.50 5.02 16.27
C SER A 194 -26.20 4.66 14.93
N ALA A 195 -25.90 5.38 13.83
CA ALA A 195 -26.37 5.00 12.51
C ALA A 195 -25.65 3.73 12.02
N VAL A 196 -26.34 2.94 11.19
CA VAL A 196 -25.80 1.72 10.59
C VAL A 196 -25.97 1.82 9.08
N LEU A 197 -24.85 1.91 8.36
CA LEU A 197 -24.80 1.93 6.91
C LEU A 197 -24.36 0.57 6.39
N GLY A 198 -25.13 0.02 5.46
CA GLY A 198 -24.78 -1.20 4.73
C GLY A 198 -23.55 -1.04 3.83
N LYS A 199 -23.23 -2.09 3.09
CA LYS A 199 -22.08 -2.12 2.18
C LYS A 199 -22.31 -1.26 0.94
N CYS A 200 -21.23 -0.66 0.43
CA CYS A 200 -21.26 0.14 -0.80
C CYS A 200 -22.25 1.32 -0.75
N CYS A 201 -22.55 1.87 0.42
CA CYS A 201 -23.35 3.09 0.49
C CYS A 201 -22.57 4.29 -0.06
N HIS A 202 -23.28 5.35 -0.42
CA HIS A 202 -22.69 6.63 -0.81
C HIS A 202 -23.46 7.75 -0.10
N VAL A 203 -22.84 8.35 0.92
CA VAL A 203 -23.33 9.58 1.56
C VAL A 203 -22.63 10.74 0.85
N ASP A 204 -23.36 11.40 -0.04
CA ASP A 204 -22.80 12.40 -0.95
C ASP A 204 -22.53 13.74 -0.23
N CYS A 205 -21.98 14.71 -0.95
CA CYS A 205 -21.56 15.99 -0.40
C CYS A 205 -22.70 16.71 0.33
N GLY A 206 -22.50 17.02 1.61
CA GLY A 206 -23.50 17.70 2.44
C GLY A 206 -24.75 16.86 2.76
N ALA A 207 -24.78 15.58 2.41
CA ALA A 207 -25.86 14.67 2.82
C ALA A 207 -25.76 14.34 4.32
N ILE A 208 -26.90 14.10 4.96
CA ILE A 208 -27.00 13.82 6.39
C ILE A 208 -27.75 12.50 6.60
N VAL A 209 -27.12 11.53 7.25
CA VAL A 209 -27.77 10.35 7.83
C VAL A 209 -28.07 10.65 9.29
N LYS A 210 -29.35 10.58 9.68
CA LYS A 210 -29.82 10.86 11.05
C LYS A 210 -29.31 9.82 12.04
N LYS A 211 -29.35 10.18 13.32
CA LYS A 211 -29.03 9.26 14.42
C LYS A 211 -29.86 7.98 14.32
N GLU A 212 -29.29 6.84 14.66
CA GLU A 212 -29.97 5.53 14.71
C GLU A 212 -30.56 5.04 13.37
N ALA A 213 -30.34 5.77 12.26
CA ALA A 213 -30.87 5.39 10.95
C ALA A 213 -30.19 4.12 10.43
N ARG A 214 -30.96 3.27 9.75
CA ARG A 214 -30.48 2.04 9.10
C ARG A 214 -30.55 2.18 7.59
N VAL A 215 -29.38 2.30 6.96
CA VAL A 215 -29.24 2.53 5.52
C VAL A 215 -28.88 1.20 4.85
N LYS A 216 -29.64 0.81 3.82
CA LYS A 216 -29.45 -0.46 3.11
C LYS A 216 -28.20 -0.43 2.21
N ASP A 217 -27.64 -1.61 1.94
CA ASP A 217 -26.54 -1.79 0.99
C ASP A 217 -26.79 -1.08 -0.34
N GLY A 218 -25.77 -0.36 -0.84
CA GLY A 218 -25.82 0.30 -2.12
C GLY A 218 -26.71 1.54 -2.17
N THR A 219 -27.22 2.03 -1.04
CA THR A 219 -28.00 3.28 -1.00
C THR A 219 -27.11 4.47 -1.33
N TRP A 220 -27.63 5.41 -2.12
CA TRP A 220 -26.99 6.69 -2.40
C TRP A 220 -27.84 7.81 -1.78
N VAL A 221 -27.37 8.35 -0.66
CA VAL A 221 -27.95 9.53 -0.01
C VAL A 221 -27.45 10.75 -0.77
N LYS A 222 -28.35 11.43 -1.48
CA LYS A 222 -27.98 12.46 -2.44
C LYS A 222 -27.46 13.72 -1.76
N SER A 223 -26.72 14.52 -2.51
CA SER A 223 -26.15 15.77 -2.00
C SER A 223 -27.26 16.65 -1.41
N GLY A 224 -27.07 17.10 -0.16
CA GLY A 224 -28.04 17.88 0.60
C GLY A 224 -29.26 17.12 1.13
N GLU A 225 -29.39 15.82 0.85
CA GLU A 225 -30.48 14.99 1.38
C GLU A 225 -30.28 14.69 2.87
N ILE A 226 -31.38 14.70 3.63
CA ILE A 226 -31.40 14.24 5.03
C ILE A 226 -32.18 12.92 5.09
N LEU A 227 -31.47 11.81 5.27
CA LEU A 227 -32.03 10.47 5.37
C LEU A 227 -32.14 10.02 6.83
N GLY A 228 -33.30 9.49 7.23
CA GLY A 228 -33.47 8.85 8.53
C GLY A 228 -34.84 8.22 8.72
#